data_AF-A0A2J6TJG5-F1
#
_entry.id   AF-A0A2J6TJG5-F1
#
_cell.length_a   1.000
_cell.length_b   1.000
_cell.length_c   1.000
_cell.angle_alpha   90.00
_cell.angle_beta   90.00
_cell.angle_gamma   90.00
#
_symmetry.space_group_name_H-M   'P 1'
#
loop_
_entity.id
_entity.type
_entity.pdbx_description
1 polymer ?
#
loop_
_entity_poly.entity_id
_entity_poly.type
_entity_poly.pdbx_seq_one_letter_code
_entity_poly.pdbx_strand_id
1 'polypeptide(L)'
;QLRTFHNVCRHRAYAVTKKACGSSTVLGCRYHGWSYDTKGHLIKAPEFENVAEFDKEKNGLWEVKTEVREGMVCINFDAGRDIESMSPAEGEIMLRRWGVAMMQCVVDWKIEASVNWKSLETLKMHTSSEIDQMIANAQESRRQGSSSSFTTSALQAHMNELLEVHLSAERRAGAEIHPAAQIQNFSMEGKADDECKKVSPGVLSDLLTSSRSL
;
A
#
# COMPACT_ATOMS: atom_id res chain seq x y z
N GLN A 1 10.18 17.36 -9.47
CA GLN A 1 9.01 16.64 -9.98
C GLN A 1 8.89 15.32 -9.21
N LEU A 2 7.70 14.97 -8.73
CA LEU A 2 7.44 13.71 -8.04
C LEU A 2 7.03 12.63 -9.04
N ARG A 3 7.49 11.39 -8.84
CA ARG A 3 7.19 10.24 -9.68
C ARG A 3 7.06 8.99 -8.81
N THR A 4 6.20 8.09 -9.23
CA THR A 4 6.03 6.78 -8.60
C THR A 4 6.17 5.70 -9.65
N PHE A 5 6.80 4.59 -9.30
CA PHE A 5 7.00 3.46 -10.20
C PHE A 5 6.62 2.17 -9.50
N HIS A 6 6.20 1.17 -10.28
CA HIS A 6 6.20 -0.21 -9.78
C HIS A 6 7.63 -0.61 -9.39
N ASN A 7 7.82 -1.11 -8.17
CA ASN A 7 9.12 -1.59 -7.68
C ASN A 7 9.47 -2.98 -8.26
N VAL A 8 9.47 -3.09 -9.58
CA VAL A 8 9.65 -4.34 -10.33
C VAL A 8 10.62 -4.10 -11.47
N CYS A 9 11.76 -4.79 -11.46
CA CYS A 9 12.75 -4.70 -12.53
C CYS A 9 12.17 -5.28 -13.82
N ARG A 10 12.31 -4.55 -14.93
CA ARG A 10 11.80 -4.92 -16.26
C ARG A 10 12.52 -6.12 -16.89
N HIS A 11 13.64 -6.58 -16.34
CA HIS A 11 14.35 -7.76 -16.83
C HIS A 11 13.67 -9.07 -16.39
N ARG A 12 13.60 -9.33 -15.08
CA ARG A 12 13.04 -10.59 -14.51
C ARG A 12 12.29 -10.37 -13.19
N ALA A 13 11.54 -9.28 -13.12
CA ALA A 13 10.61 -8.95 -12.04
C ALA A 13 11.18 -8.87 -10.61
N TYR A 14 12.50 -8.84 -10.43
CA TYR A 14 13.11 -8.65 -9.12
C TYR A 14 12.87 -7.23 -8.59
N ALA A 15 12.65 -7.09 -7.28
CA ALA A 15 12.48 -5.77 -6.65
C ALA A 15 13.70 -4.87 -6.87
N VAL A 16 13.49 -3.67 -7.42
CA VAL A 16 14.59 -2.74 -7.75
C VAL A 16 15.26 -2.23 -6.47
N THR A 17 14.46 -1.94 -5.45
CA THR A 17 14.94 -1.60 -4.10
C THR A 17 14.20 -2.42 -3.03
N LYS A 18 14.93 -2.80 -1.97
CA LYS A 18 14.34 -3.39 -0.76
C LYS A 18 14.33 -2.40 0.42
N LYS A 19 14.91 -1.21 0.24
CA LYS A 19 14.91 -0.16 1.27
C LYS A 19 13.52 0.48 1.32
N ALA A 20 13.00 0.68 2.52
CA ALA A 20 11.73 1.38 2.72
C ALA A 20 11.82 2.87 2.36
N CYS A 21 12.95 3.52 2.64
CA CYS A 21 13.21 4.92 2.31
C CYS A 21 14.71 5.19 2.04
N GLY A 22 15.01 6.35 1.46
CA GLY A 22 16.39 6.80 1.21
C GLY A 22 16.48 7.79 0.05
N SER A 23 17.71 8.12 -0.34
CA SER A 23 18.00 8.96 -1.51
C SER A 23 19.02 8.25 -2.40
N SER A 24 18.80 8.32 -3.71
CA SER A 24 19.74 7.83 -4.72
C SER A 24 19.51 8.54 -6.05
N THR A 25 20.57 8.75 -6.80
CA THR A 25 20.50 9.22 -8.19
C THR A 25 20.32 8.07 -9.19
N VAL A 26 20.57 6.83 -8.76
CA VAL A 26 20.46 5.61 -9.57
C VAL A 26 19.84 4.47 -8.76
N LEU A 27 18.88 3.78 -9.35
CA LEU A 27 18.22 2.61 -8.78
C LEU A 27 18.73 1.33 -9.47
N GLY A 28 19.62 0.60 -8.81
CA GLY A 28 20.24 -0.61 -9.37
C GLY A 28 19.57 -1.91 -8.89
N CYS A 29 19.07 -2.70 -9.82
CA CYS A 29 18.55 -4.04 -9.56
C CYS A 29 19.70 -4.97 -9.13
N ARG A 30 19.55 -5.57 -7.94
CA ARG A 30 20.57 -6.47 -7.36
C ARG A 30 20.64 -7.86 -8.01
N TYR A 31 19.74 -8.18 -8.96
CA TYR A 31 19.75 -9.47 -9.62
C TYR A 31 20.80 -9.54 -10.75
N HIS A 32 20.64 -8.71 -11.79
CA HIS A 32 21.52 -8.71 -12.97
C HIS A 32 22.12 -7.33 -13.29
N GLY A 33 22.03 -6.37 -12.37
CA GLY A 33 22.69 -5.07 -12.51
C GLY A 33 22.04 -4.10 -13.51
N TRP A 34 20.80 -4.35 -13.94
CA TRP A 34 20.01 -3.33 -14.64
C TRP A 34 19.79 -2.13 -13.72
N SER A 35 20.03 -0.93 -14.24
CA SER A 35 19.97 0.30 -13.45
C SER A 35 19.10 1.35 -14.11
N TYR A 36 18.33 2.06 -13.30
CA TYR A 36 17.39 3.09 -13.73
C TYR A 36 17.77 4.45 -13.14
N ASP A 37 17.51 5.52 -13.87
CA ASP A 37 17.63 6.88 -13.35
C ASP A 37 16.41 7.28 -12.50
N THR A 38 16.42 8.51 -11.96
CA THR A 38 15.32 9.05 -11.14
C THR A 38 14.04 9.36 -11.94
N LYS A 39 14.09 9.27 -13.28
CA LYS A 39 12.94 9.40 -14.17
C LYS A 39 12.40 8.02 -14.60
N GLY A 40 13.03 6.93 -14.15
CA GLY A 40 12.64 5.56 -14.46
C GLY A 40 13.23 5.02 -15.77
N HIS A 41 14.06 5.77 -16.49
CA HIS A 41 14.69 5.28 -17.72
C HIS A 41 15.76 4.24 -17.42
N LEU A 42 15.86 3.23 -18.27
CA LEU A 42 16.91 2.22 -18.18
C LEU A 42 18.23 2.79 -18.69
N ILE A 43 19.15 3.12 -17.78
CA ILE A 43 20.45 3.72 -18.12
C ILE A 43 21.56 2.68 -18.30
N LYS A 44 21.45 1.51 -17.66
CA LYS A 44 22.42 0.42 -17.77
C LYS A 44 21.73 -0.93 -17.84
N ALA A 45 22.15 -1.75 -18.79
CA ALA A 45 21.70 -3.13 -18.97
C ALA A 45 22.93 -3.97 -19.37
N PRO A 46 23.67 -4.52 -18.39
CA PRO A 46 24.88 -5.29 -18.67
C PRO A 46 24.59 -6.45 -19.62
N GLU A 47 25.48 -6.70 -20.58
CA GLU A 47 25.37 -7.74 -21.62
C GLU A 47 24.32 -7.47 -22.70
N PHE A 48 23.71 -6.27 -22.72
CA PHE A 48 22.71 -5.88 -23.71
C PHE A 48 23.19 -4.77 -24.67
N GLU A 49 24.42 -4.26 -24.50
CA GLU A 49 24.95 -3.16 -25.32
C GLU A 49 25.04 -3.48 -26.82
N ASN A 50 25.27 -4.74 -27.19
CA ASN A 50 25.45 -5.19 -28.57
C ASN A 50 24.32 -6.12 -29.07
N VAL A 51 23.19 -6.17 -28.35
CA VAL A 51 22.03 -6.98 -28.77
C VAL A 51 21.26 -6.18 -29.82
N ALA A 52 21.25 -6.66 -31.06
CA ALA A 52 20.79 -5.92 -32.25
C ALA A 52 19.37 -5.35 -32.16
N GLU A 53 18.49 -5.94 -31.35
CA GLU A 53 17.08 -5.54 -31.21
C GLU A 53 16.72 -5.02 -29.81
N PHE A 54 17.73 -4.80 -28.96
CA PHE A 54 17.48 -4.29 -27.62
C PHE A 54 17.39 -2.77 -27.59
N ASP A 55 16.21 -2.27 -27.25
CA ASP A 55 15.95 -0.84 -27.10
C ASP A 55 15.80 -0.48 -25.62
N LYS A 56 16.78 0.25 -25.07
CA LYS A 56 16.77 0.70 -23.68
C LYS A 56 15.56 1.59 -23.36
N GLU A 57 15.14 2.43 -24.30
CA GLU A 57 14.05 3.40 -24.09
C GLU A 57 12.70 2.70 -23.86
N LYS A 58 12.52 1.49 -24.43
CA LYS A 58 11.31 0.67 -24.23
C LYS A 58 11.30 -0.12 -22.92
N ASN A 59 12.40 -0.10 -22.17
CA ASN A 59 12.62 -0.93 -20.99
C ASN A 59 12.76 -0.14 -19.68
N GLY A 60 12.28 1.11 -19.64
CA GLY A 60 12.14 1.88 -18.39
C GLY A 60 11.11 1.31 -17.41
N LEU A 61 11.15 1.75 -16.16
CA LEU A 61 10.19 1.36 -15.12
C LEU A 61 8.76 1.75 -15.51
N TRP A 62 7.78 0.95 -15.10
CA TRP A 62 6.37 1.30 -15.26
C TRP A 62 6.00 2.41 -14.28
N GLU A 63 5.71 3.59 -14.81
CA GLU A 63 5.26 4.75 -14.03
C GLU A 63 3.81 4.56 -13.57
N VAL A 64 3.55 4.93 -12.32
CA VAL A 64 2.22 4.94 -11.70
C VAL A 64 1.73 6.37 -11.68
N LYS A 65 0.48 6.59 -12.09
CA LYS A 65 -0.13 7.94 -12.08
C LYS A 65 -0.05 8.49 -10.67
N THR A 66 0.57 9.65 -10.53
CA THR A 66 0.88 10.28 -9.23
C THR A 66 0.39 11.72 -9.24
N GLU A 67 -0.26 12.14 -8.16
CA GLU A 67 -0.71 13.51 -7.95
C GLU A 67 -0.42 13.93 -6.50
N VAL A 68 -0.17 15.22 -6.29
CA VAL A 68 -0.06 15.80 -4.95
C VAL A 68 -1.30 16.63 -4.68
N ARG A 69 -2.04 16.31 -3.60
CA ARG A 69 -3.27 17.00 -3.19
C ARG A 69 -3.16 17.41 -1.73
N GLU A 70 -3.21 18.72 -1.46
CA GLU A 70 -3.16 19.26 -0.10
C GLU A 70 -1.99 18.68 0.75
N GLY A 71 -0.83 18.45 0.12
CA GLY A 71 0.37 17.88 0.75
C GLY A 71 0.44 16.34 0.78
N MET A 72 -0.62 15.65 0.40
CA MET A 72 -0.66 14.19 0.32
C MET A 72 -0.26 13.71 -1.07
N VAL A 73 0.53 12.63 -1.13
CA VAL A 73 0.85 11.94 -2.39
C VAL A 73 -0.20 10.86 -2.64
N CYS A 74 -0.96 11.01 -3.73
CA CYS A 74 -1.97 10.06 -4.16
C CYS A 74 -1.49 9.33 -5.43
N ILE A 75 -1.72 8.03 -5.51
CA ILE A 75 -1.35 7.21 -6.66
C ILE A 75 -2.54 6.42 -7.20
N ASN A 76 -2.53 6.14 -8.49
CA ASN A 76 -3.54 5.30 -9.15
C ASN A 76 -2.87 4.35 -10.14
N PHE A 77 -3.21 3.07 -10.00
CA PHE A 77 -2.67 1.97 -10.80
C PHE A 77 -3.47 1.70 -12.08
N ASP A 78 -4.64 2.30 -12.24
CA ASP A 78 -5.41 2.16 -13.47
C ASP A 78 -4.71 2.89 -14.62
N ALA A 79 -4.50 2.14 -15.71
CA ALA A 79 -3.83 2.57 -16.92
C ALA A 79 -4.78 3.27 -17.92
N GLY A 80 -6.07 3.40 -17.58
CA GLY A 80 -7.07 4.13 -18.35
C GLY A 80 -6.74 5.61 -18.53
N ARG A 81 -6.97 6.14 -19.74
CA ARG A 81 -6.64 7.53 -20.10
C ARG A 81 -7.57 8.56 -19.45
N ASP A 82 -8.79 8.16 -19.09
CA ASP A 82 -9.89 9.07 -18.75
C ASP A 82 -10.42 8.86 -17.32
N ILE A 83 -9.50 8.78 -16.34
CA ILE A 83 -9.91 8.80 -14.94
C ILE A 83 -10.01 10.25 -14.51
N GLU A 84 -11.25 10.71 -14.31
CA GLU A 84 -11.58 11.92 -13.56
C GLU A 84 -10.74 11.98 -12.27
N SER A 85 -10.35 13.20 -11.91
CA SER A 85 -9.72 13.59 -10.64
C SER A 85 -9.90 12.54 -9.52
N MET A 86 -8.79 12.04 -8.94
CA MET A 86 -8.75 11.02 -7.87
C MET A 86 -9.32 11.49 -6.52
N SER A 87 -10.32 12.36 -6.52
CA SER A 87 -10.86 13.00 -5.32
C SER A 87 -12.32 12.59 -5.12
N PRO A 88 -12.64 11.85 -4.05
CA PRO A 88 -13.90 12.08 -3.38
C PRO A 88 -13.80 13.53 -2.87
N ALA A 89 -14.55 14.46 -3.48
CA ALA A 89 -14.48 15.90 -3.20
C ALA A 89 -14.49 16.24 -1.69
N GLU A 90 -15.11 15.40 -0.87
CA GLU A 90 -15.17 15.50 0.59
C GLU A 90 -13.80 15.36 1.28
N GLY A 91 -12.94 14.47 0.78
CA GLY A 91 -11.61 14.23 1.38
C GLY A 91 -10.70 15.44 1.25
N GLU A 92 -10.74 16.14 0.12
CA GLU A 92 -9.89 17.30 -0.16
C GLU A 92 -10.27 18.50 0.73
N ILE A 93 -11.56 18.72 0.97
CA ILE A 93 -12.05 19.76 1.89
C ILE A 93 -11.51 19.53 3.30
N MET A 94 -11.51 18.28 3.77
CA MET A 94 -10.98 17.93 5.10
C MET A 94 -9.48 18.13 5.20
N LEU A 95 -8.71 17.68 4.19
CA LEU A 95 -7.25 17.87 4.16
C LEU A 95 -6.87 19.35 4.22
N ARG A 96 -7.57 20.19 3.45
CA ARG A 96 -7.37 21.64 3.46
C ARG A 96 -7.74 22.25 4.81
N ARG A 97 -8.90 21.89 5.37
CA ARG A 97 -9.38 22.42 6.65
C ARG A 97 -8.41 22.13 7.79
N TRP A 98 -7.78 20.95 7.79
CA TRP A 98 -6.77 20.59 8.78
C TRP A 98 -5.38 21.18 8.50
N GLY A 99 -5.16 21.75 7.31
CA GLY A 99 -3.86 22.31 6.94
C GLY A 99 -2.79 21.23 6.76
N VAL A 100 -3.16 20.05 6.26
CA VAL A 100 -2.27 18.88 6.11
C VAL A 100 -1.01 19.22 5.32
N ALA A 101 -1.11 20.12 4.32
CA ALA A 101 0.03 20.58 3.53
C ALA A 101 1.17 21.21 4.35
N MET A 102 0.89 21.69 5.57
CA MET A 102 1.88 22.30 6.46
C MET A 102 2.36 21.33 7.54
N MET A 103 1.79 20.11 7.62
CA MET A 103 2.14 19.14 8.64
C MET A 103 3.42 18.38 8.28
N GLN A 104 4.07 17.83 9.31
CA GLN A 104 5.20 16.94 9.17
C GLN A 104 4.92 15.64 9.92
N CYS A 105 5.25 14.51 9.30
CA CYS A 105 5.17 13.22 9.96
C CYS A 105 6.27 13.14 11.04
N VAL A 106 5.85 13.10 12.31
CA VAL A 106 6.78 12.97 13.45
C VAL A 106 7.04 11.51 13.76
N VAL A 107 6.01 10.67 13.65
CA VAL A 107 6.06 9.24 13.96
C VAL A 107 5.08 8.50 13.05
N ASP A 108 5.49 7.33 12.55
CA ASP A 108 4.65 6.36 11.86
C ASP A 108 4.63 5.03 12.65
N TRP A 109 3.48 4.36 12.63
CA TRP A 109 3.32 3.02 13.21
C TRP A 109 2.65 2.12 12.19
N LYS A 110 3.06 0.85 12.17
CA LYS A 110 2.49 -0.18 11.33
C LYS A 110 1.98 -1.32 12.20
N ILE A 111 0.77 -1.76 11.92
CA ILE A 111 0.13 -2.89 12.59
C ILE A 111 -0.31 -3.86 11.52
N GLU A 112 0.00 -5.14 11.72
CA GLU A 112 -0.45 -6.22 10.84
C GLU A 112 -1.63 -6.90 11.50
N ALA A 113 -2.73 -6.99 10.75
CA ALA A 113 -4.01 -7.42 11.25
C ALA A 113 -4.67 -8.35 10.24
N SER A 114 -5.23 -9.46 10.72
CA SER A 114 -5.97 -10.42 9.87
C SER A 114 -7.44 -10.04 9.81
N VAL A 115 -7.76 -8.87 9.26
CA VAL A 115 -9.14 -8.38 9.10
C VAL A 115 -9.35 -7.81 7.70
N ASN A 116 -10.59 -7.76 7.21
CA ASN A 116 -10.87 -7.01 6.00
C ASN A 116 -10.57 -5.51 6.23
N TRP A 117 -9.95 -4.84 5.25
CA TRP A 117 -9.63 -3.42 5.41
C TRP A 117 -10.88 -2.53 5.57
N LYS A 118 -12.04 -2.92 4.99
CA LYS A 118 -13.29 -2.14 5.08
C LYS A 118 -13.79 -2.04 6.52
N SER A 119 -13.43 -3.03 7.32
CA SER A 119 -13.75 -3.15 8.72
C SER A 119 -13.05 -2.14 9.62
N LEU A 120 -12.00 -1.50 9.11
CA LEU A 120 -11.30 -0.43 9.80
C LEU A 120 -12.21 0.75 10.10
N GLU A 121 -13.29 0.97 9.35
CA GLU A 121 -14.24 2.04 9.66
C GLU A 121 -14.97 1.80 10.99
N THR A 122 -15.37 0.57 11.26
CA THR A 122 -15.94 0.18 12.56
C THR A 122 -14.89 0.25 13.68
N LEU A 123 -13.66 -0.18 13.39
CA LEU A 123 -12.55 -0.08 14.34
C LEU A 123 -12.20 1.38 14.65
N LYS A 124 -12.27 2.29 13.67
CA LYS A 124 -11.99 3.72 13.84
C LYS A 124 -12.92 4.38 14.85
N MET A 125 -14.21 4.03 14.84
CA MET A 125 -15.17 4.56 15.81
C MET A 125 -14.88 4.10 17.24
N HIS A 126 -14.52 2.84 17.43
CA HIS A 126 -14.18 2.30 18.75
C HIS A 126 -12.81 2.80 19.25
N THR A 127 -11.79 2.80 18.38
CA THR A 127 -10.45 3.28 18.71
C THR A 127 -10.39 4.78 18.97
N SER A 128 -11.19 5.62 18.29
CA SER A 128 -11.23 7.06 18.60
C SER A 128 -11.68 7.31 20.03
N SER A 129 -12.74 6.63 20.49
CA SER A 129 -13.22 6.78 21.87
C SER A 129 -12.17 6.36 22.91
N GLU A 130 -11.36 5.34 22.59
CA GLU A 130 -10.34 4.82 23.49
C GLU A 130 -9.05 5.63 23.43
N ILE A 131 -8.66 6.15 22.26
CA ILE A 131 -7.55 7.10 22.11
C ILE A 131 -7.87 8.40 22.86
N ASP A 132 -9.11 8.91 22.78
CA ASP A 132 -9.53 10.09 23.54
C ASP A 132 -9.44 9.83 25.05
N GLN A 133 -9.87 8.65 25.49
CA GLN A 133 -9.73 8.22 26.88
C GLN A 133 -8.26 8.08 27.31
N MET A 134 -7.40 7.56 26.44
CA MET A 134 -5.97 7.44 26.68
C MET A 134 -5.30 8.82 26.76
N ILE A 135 -5.65 9.76 25.87
CA ILE A 135 -5.16 11.15 25.89
C ILE A 135 -5.60 11.82 27.19
N ALA A 136 -6.86 11.68 27.58
CA ALA A 136 -7.38 12.22 28.84
C ALA A 136 -6.62 11.67 30.06
N ASN A 137 -6.40 10.35 30.10
CA ASN A 137 -5.66 9.69 31.18
C ASN A 137 -4.18 10.13 31.23
N ALA A 138 -3.53 10.31 30.07
CA ALA A 138 -2.15 10.78 29.98
C ALA A 138 -2.01 12.26 30.40
N GLN A 139 -2.99 13.10 30.06
CA GLN A 139 -3.05 14.49 30.50
C GLN A 139 -3.24 14.58 32.03
N GLU A 140 -4.11 13.74 32.59
CA GLU A 140 -4.36 13.66 34.03
C GLU A 140 -3.13 13.13 34.80
N SER A 141 -2.46 12.10 34.27
CA SER A 141 -1.22 11.57 34.84
C SER A 141 -0.09 12.63 34.86
N ARG A 142 0.00 13.47 33.82
CA ARG A 142 0.93 14.61 33.78
C ARG A 142 0.57 15.69 34.79
N ARG A 143 -0.72 16.00 34.98
CA ARG A 143 -1.18 16.95 36.01
C ARG A 143 -0.84 16.47 37.42
N GLN A 144 -0.84 15.15 37.63
CA GLN A 144 -0.52 14.51 38.91
C GLN A 144 0.97 14.22 39.11
N GLY A 145 1.85 14.66 38.19
CA GLY A 145 3.31 14.52 38.34
C GLY A 145 3.84 13.09 38.20
N SER A 146 3.03 12.17 37.66
CA SER A 146 3.39 10.75 37.47
C SER A 146 4.00 10.52 36.08
N SER A 147 5.19 9.93 36.05
CA SER A 147 5.89 9.48 34.84
C SER A 147 5.50 8.03 34.52
N SER A 148 4.43 7.82 33.77
CA SER A 148 4.17 6.51 33.16
C SER A 148 4.70 6.47 31.72
N SER A 149 5.67 5.59 31.51
CA SER A 149 6.13 5.15 30.18
C SER A 149 5.06 4.23 29.59
N PHE A 150 4.35 4.68 28.56
CA PHE A 150 3.46 3.81 27.81
C PHE A 150 4.29 2.88 26.93
N THR A 151 4.26 1.59 27.23
CA THR A 151 4.96 0.58 26.44
C THR A 151 4.12 0.18 25.24
N THR A 152 4.79 0.03 24.10
CA THR A 152 4.22 -0.42 22.81
C THR A 152 3.41 -1.72 22.92
N SER A 153 3.65 -2.53 23.96
CA SER A 153 2.97 -3.79 24.21
C SER A 153 1.50 -3.65 24.65
N ALA A 154 1.15 -2.59 25.39
CA ALA A 154 -0.24 -2.40 25.86
C ALA A 154 -1.17 -2.00 24.70
N LEU A 155 -0.69 -1.15 23.79
CA LEU A 155 -1.42 -0.76 22.58
C LEU A 155 -1.60 -1.96 21.62
N GLN A 156 -0.58 -2.81 21.49
CA GLN A 156 -0.66 -4.02 20.67
C GLN A 156 -1.68 -5.03 21.23
N ALA A 157 -1.72 -5.24 22.55
CA ALA A 157 -2.64 -6.17 23.19
C ALA A 157 -4.10 -5.74 23.02
N HIS A 158 -4.37 -4.44 23.25
CA HIS A 158 -5.70 -3.86 23.09
C HIS A 158 -6.21 -3.95 21.65
N MET A 159 -5.32 -3.72 20.69
CA MET A 159 -5.66 -3.82 19.28
C MET A 159 -5.91 -5.26 18.84
N ASN A 160 -5.16 -6.23 19.36
CA ASN A 160 -5.45 -7.65 19.12
C ASN A 160 -6.87 -8.03 19.60
N GLU A 161 -7.33 -7.46 20.72
CA GLU A 161 -8.69 -7.70 21.23
C GLU A 161 -9.76 -7.12 20.29
N LEU A 162 -9.56 -5.90 19.80
CA LEU A 162 -10.45 -5.28 18.81
C LEU A 162 -10.48 -6.08 17.48
N LEU A 163 -9.34 -6.63 17.06
CA LEU A 163 -9.24 -7.48 15.87
C LEU A 163 -10.00 -8.80 16.04
N GLU A 164 -9.97 -9.42 17.23
CA GLU A 164 -10.74 -10.64 17.52
C GLU A 164 -12.25 -10.39 17.49
N VAL A 165 -12.71 -9.29 18.10
CA VAL A 165 -14.11 -8.87 18.05
C VAL A 165 -14.53 -8.67 16.59
N HIS A 166 -13.67 -8.07 15.78
CA HIS A 166 -13.93 -7.82 14.38
C HIS A 166 -13.99 -9.12 13.56
N LEU A 167 -13.00 -10.00 13.68
CA LEU A 167 -12.98 -11.34 13.08
C LEU A 167 -14.23 -12.15 13.43
N SER A 168 -14.75 -11.99 14.64
CA SER A 168 -16.00 -12.61 15.06
C SER A 168 -17.21 -12.02 14.30
N ALA A 169 -17.21 -10.73 14.00
CA ALA A 169 -18.26 -10.06 13.24
C ALA A 169 -18.25 -10.45 11.76
N GLU A 170 -17.07 -10.56 11.13
CA GLU A 170 -16.93 -11.02 9.74
C GLU A 170 -17.45 -12.45 9.56
N ARG A 171 -17.10 -13.35 10.50
CA ARG A 171 -17.62 -14.73 10.52
C ARG A 171 -19.15 -14.77 10.63
N ARG A 172 -19.75 -13.89 11.45
CA ARG A 172 -21.21 -13.78 11.56
C ARG A 172 -21.87 -13.22 10.30
N ALA A 173 -21.19 -12.34 9.58
CA ALA A 173 -21.69 -11.70 8.36
C ALA A 173 -21.49 -12.56 7.09
N GLY A 174 -20.79 -13.69 7.18
CA GLY A 174 -20.48 -14.53 6.01
C GLY A 174 -19.55 -13.87 5.00
N ALA A 175 -18.84 -12.81 5.40
CA ALA A 175 -17.91 -12.08 4.53
C ALA A 175 -16.59 -12.85 4.45
N GLU A 176 -16.42 -13.71 3.46
CA GLU A 176 -15.13 -14.35 3.19
C GLU A 176 -14.14 -13.32 2.64
N ILE A 177 -12.94 -13.24 3.22
CA ILE A 177 -11.84 -12.46 2.65
C ILE A 177 -11.51 -13.08 1.30
N HIS A 178 -11.78 -12.32 0.23
CA HIS A 178 -11.50 -12.74 -1.13
C HIS A 178 -10.07 -13.29 -1.23
N PRO A 179 -9.83 -14.48 -1.82
CA PRO A 179 -8.51 -15.11 -1.84
C PRO A 179 -7.37 -14.22 -2.35
N ALA A 180 -7.66 -13.31 -3.28
CA ALA A 180 -6.68 -12.35 -3.80
C ALA A 180 -6.26 -11.24 -2.81
N ALA A 181 -6.99 -11.05 -1.70
CA ALA A 181 -6.66 -10.11 -0.63
C ALA A 181 -5.88 -10.79 0.52
N GLN A 182 -5.67 -12.11 0.45
CA GLN A 182 -4.77 -12.81 1.36
C GLN A 182 -3.32 -12.46 0.99
N ILE A 183 -2.48 -12.24 2.00
CA ILE A 183 -1.04 -11.99 1.79
C ILE A 183 -0.48 -13.21 1.06
N GLN A 184 -0.06 -13.03 -0.19
CA GLN A 184 0.69 -14.04 -0.93
C GLN A 184 2.04 -14.20 -0.22
N ASN A 185 2.32 -15.41 0.28
CA ASN A 185 3.54 -15.68 1.02
C ASN A 185 4.67 -15.95 0.02
N PHE A 186 5.35 -14.89 -0.40
CA PHE A 186 6.56 -15.05 -1.19
C PHE A 186 7.63 -15.77 -0.36
N SER A 187 8.07 -16.94 -0.82
CA SER A 187 9.24 -17.62 -0.27
C SER A 187 10.46 -16.67 -0.29
N MET A 188 11.42 -16.88 0.63
CA MET A 188 12.68 -16.11 0.63
C MET A 188 13.46 -16.20 -0.70
N GLU A 189 13.13 -17.19 -1.53
CA GLU A 189 13.68 -17.44 -2.86
C GLU A 189 12.97 -16.67 -3.99
N GLY A 190 11.92 -15.90 -3.66
CA GLY A 190 11.19 -15.08 -4.63
C GLY A 190 10.25 -15.86 -5.55
N LYS A 191 9.98 -17.13 -5.27
CA LYS A 191 8.87 -17.86 -5.91
C LYS A 191 7.60 -17.54 -5.15
N ALA A 192 6.61 -17.00 -5.85
CA ALA A 192 5.23 -17.05 -5.41
C ALA A 192 4.82 -18.52 -5.32
N ASP A 193 4.18 -18.87 -4.22
CA ASP A 193 3.31 -20.03 -4.06
C ASP A 193 2.29 -20.05 -5.22
N ASP A 194 2.63 -20.84 -6.24
CA ASP A 194 1.93 -20.98 -7.53
C ASP A 194 0.58 -21.74 -7.40
N GLU A 195 -0.07 -21.67 -6.23
CA GLU A 195 -1.36 -22.33 -5.93
C GLU A 195 -2.55 -21.63 -6.63
N CYS A 196 -2.36 -20.42 -7.17
CA CYS A 196 -3.40 -19.69 -7.91
C CYS A 196 -3.71 -20.27 -9.31
N LYS A 197 -3.01 -21.33 -9.75
CA LYS A 197 -3.19 -21.94 -11.08
C LYS A 197 -4.38 -22.90 -11.21
N LYS A 198 -5.20 -23.08 -10.18
CA LYS A 198 -6.38 -23.96 -10.25
C LYS A 198 -7.70 -23.19 -10.19
N VAL A 199 -7.86 -22.17 -11.02
CA VAL A 199 -9.21 -21.71 -11.38
C VAL A 199 -9.63 -22.47 -12.63
N SER A 200 -10.59 -23.37 -12.49
CA SER A 200 -11.15 -24.17 -13.59
C SER A 200 -11.71 -23.25 -14.70
N PRO A 201 -11.62 -23.65 -16.00
CA PRO A 201 -11.96 -22.78 -17.14
C PRO A 201 -13.41 -22.26 -17.21
N GLY A 202 -14.31 -22.71 -16.34
CA GLY A 202 -15.75 -22.41 -16.41
C GLY A 202 -16.19 -21.07 -15.81
N VAL A 203 -15.32 -20.31 -15.13
CA VAL A 203 -15.75 -19.07 -14.43
C VAL A 203 -15.59 -17.80 -15.28
N LEU A 204 -14.82 -17.88 -16.37
CA LEU A 204 -14.57 -16.73 -17.28
C LEU A 204 -15.66 -16.53 -18.35
N SER A 205 -16.52 -17.52 -18.59
CA SER A 205 -17.64 -17.40 -19.54
C SER A 205 -18.82 -16.60 -19.00
N ASP A 206 -18.98 -16.56 -17.67
CA ASP A 206 -20.23 -16.08 -17.04
C ASP A 206 -20.19 -14.59 -16.69
N LEU A 207 -19.01 -13.95 -16.78
CA LEU A 207 -18.84 -12.51 -16.52
C LEU A 207 -18.83 -11.66 -17.79
N LEU A 208 -18.83 -12.26 -18.99
CA LEU A 208 -18.80 -11.54 -20.27
C LEU A 208 -20.16 -11.51 -21.00
N THR A 209 -21.20 -12.17 -20.48
CA THR A 209 -22.53 -12.23 -21.11
C THR A 209 -23.61 -11.38 -20.44
N SER A 210 -23.32 -10.69 -19.33
CA SER A 210 -24.29 -9.80 -18.66
C SER A 210 -24.10 -8.31 -19.01
N SER A 211 -23.88 -7.98 -20.28
CA SER A 211 -24.20 -6.64 -20.78
C SER A 211 -24.99 -6.74 -22.09
N ARG A 212 -26.18 -6.10 -22.08
CA ARG A 212 -27.18 -5.90 -23.15
C ARG A 212 -28.43 -6.80 -23.07
N SER A 213 -29.47 -6.28 -22.43
CA SER A 213 -30.78 -6.06 -23.08
C SER A 213 -31.76 -5.31 -22.16
N LEU A 214 -32.30 -4.22 -22.72
CA LEU A 214 -33.42 -3.35 -22.30
C LEU A 214 -33.17 -2.34 -21.17
#